data_AF-A0A2N2L4X1-F1
#
_entry.id   AF-A0A2N2L4X1-F1
#
_cell.length_a   1.000
_cell.length_b   1.000
_cell.length_c   1.000
_cell.angle_alpha   90.00
_cell.angle_beta   90.00
_cell.angle_gamma   90.00
#
_symmetry.space_group_name_H-M   'P 1'
#
loop_
_entity.id
_entity.type
_entity.pdbx_description
1 polymer ?
#
loop_
_entity_poly.entity_id
_entity_poly.type
_entity_poly.pdbx_seq_one_letter_code
_entity_poly.pdbx_strand_id
1 'polypeptide(L)'
;MKTLAKKNIIEAMTIWARKYDVLCPTRTAPGDCIFDTFREKTFTLDYKKPALSPKSMFFPHSEITFKVENNKYREVVSSKKTLLFGIRACDMMGILQATSFMSRDQKDVYYSAKRNMAMTIVMACPGPQNETCFCT
;
A
#
# COMPACT_ATOMS: atom_id res chain seq x y z
N MET A 1 -16.37 -21.51 0.55
CA MET A 1 -15.42 -20.41 0.24
C MET A 1 -16.20 -19.11 0.21
N LYS A 2 -15.77 -18.06 0.90
CA LYS A 2 -16.45 -16.74 0.83
C LYS A 2 -15.96 -16.01 -0.42
N THR A 3 -16.87 -15.42 -1.19
CA THR A 3 -16.58 -14.69 -2.43
C THR A 3 -17.22 -13.31 -2.40
N LEU A 4 -16.55 -12.30 -3.00
CA LEU A 4 -17.07 -10.95 -3.18
C LEU A 4 -17.27 -10.70 -4.68
N ALA A 5 -18.49 -10.34 -5.08
CA ALA A 5 -18.76 -10.01 -6.48
C ALA A 5 -18.08 -8.68 -6.86
N LYS A 6 -17.53 -8.59 -8.07
CA LYS A 6 -16.82 -7.38 -8.55
C LYS A 6 -17.64 -6.10 -8.42
N LYS A 7 -18.96 -6.17 -8.66
CA LYS A 7 -19.89 -5.05 -8.52
C LYS A 7 -20.00 -4.50 -7.09
N ASN A 8 -19.69 -5.31 -6.07
CA ASN A 8 -19.72 -4.93 -4.67
C ASN A 8 -18.35 -4.46 -4.14
N ILE A 9 -17.33 -4.33 -4.99
CA ILE A 9 -16.00 -3.88 -4.54
C ILE A 9 -16.04 -2.44 -4.01
N ILE A 10 -16.78 -1.54 -4.65
CA ILE A 10 -16.89 -0.15 -4.18
C ILE A 10 -17.52 -0.11 -2.79
N GLU A 11 -18.60 -0.86 -2.58
CA GLU A 11 -19.26 -1.00 -1.28
C GLU A 11 -18.29 -1.55 -0.21
N ALA A 12 -17.55 -2.61 -0.54
CA ALA A 12 -16.54 -3.18 0.35
C ALA A 12 -15.41 -2.18 0.68
N MET A 13 -14.93 -1.43 -0.32
CA MET A 13 -13.91 -0.40 -0.13
C MET A 13 -14.40 0.70 0.81
N THR A 14 -15.64 1.16 0.62
CA THR A 14 -16.29 2.16 1.50
C THR A 14 -16.43 1.65 2.94
N ILE A 15 -16.76 0.37 3.14
CA ILE A 15 -16.82 -0.24 4.48
C ILE A 15 -15.42 -0.32 5.11
N TRP A 16 -14.41 -0.75 4.35
CA TRP A 16 -13.04 -0.86 4.86
C TRP A 16 -12.42 0.51 5.14
N ALA A 17 -12.73 1.53 4.35
CA ALA A 17 -12.27 2.91 4.56
C ALA A 17 -12.74 3.52 5.89
N ARG A 18 -13.79 2.98 6.53
CA ARG A 18 -14.20 3.39 7.88
C ARG A 18 -13.24 2.92 8.98
N LYS A 19 -12.37 1.94 8.70
CA LYS A 19 -11.50 1.29 9.68
C LYS A 19 -10.01 1.29 9.31
N TYR A 20 -9.71 1.47 8.03
CA TYR A 20 -8.36 1.42 7.48
C TYR A 20 -8.12 2.64 6.59
N ASP A 21 -6.88 3.13 6.58
CA ASP A 21 -6.38 3.99 5.51
C ASP A 21 -6.21 3.10 4.27
N VAL A 22 -7.16 3.20 3.33
CA VAL A 22 -7.17 2.37 2.12
C VAL A 22 -6.33 3.05 1.04
N LEU A 23 -5.24 2.41 0.63
CA LEU A 23 -4.46 2.76 -0.55
C LEU A 23 -4.87 1.86 -1.71
N CYS A 24 -5.25 2.45 -2.84
CA CYS A 24 -5.78 1.72 -3.98
C CYS A 24 -5.39 2.37 -5.33
N PRO A 25 -5.56 1.64 -6.45
CA PRO A 25 -5.33 2.19 -7.78
C PRO A 25 -6.30 3.34 -8.04
N THR A 26 -5.72 4.47 -8.41
CA THR A 26 -6.36 5.76 -8.52
C THR A 26 -5.99 6.36 -9.87
N ARG A 27 -7.00 6.73 -10.64
CA ARG A 27 -6.81 7.44 -11.91
C ARG A 27 -6.67 8.94 -11.62
N THR A 28 -5.57 9.52 -12.08
CA THR A 28 -5.30 10.96 -11.97
C THR A 28 -6.01 11.73 -13.09
N ALA A 29 -6.13 13.05 -12.96
CA ALA A 29 -6.73 13.90 -14.00
C ALA A 29 -6.02 13.80 -15.37
N PRO A 30 -4.67 13.70 -15.44
CA PRO A 30 -3.96 13.42 -16.69
C PRO A 30 -4.22 12.03 -17.30
N GLY A 31 -4.85 11.11 -16.56
CA GLY A 31 -5.19 9.76 -17.02
C GLY A 31 -4.28 8.64 -16.52
N ASP A 32 -3.16 8.98 -15.88
CA ASP A 32 -2.25 8.01 -15.27
C ASP A 32 -2.92 7.24 -14.12
N CYS A 33 -2.43 6.03 -13.85
CA CYS A 33 -2.82 5.29 -12.66
C CYS A 33 -1.68 5.28 -11.65
N ILE A 34 -1.97 5.74 -10.44
CA ILE A 34 -1.08 5.70 -9.27
C ILE A 34 -1.78 4.97 -8.13
N PHE A 35 -1.07 4.72 -7.03
CA PHE A 35 -1.70 4.36 -5.77
C PHE A 35 -1.93 5.61 -4.94
N ASP A 36 -3.12 5.76 -4.38
CA ASP A 36 -3.46 6.87 -3.49
C ASP A 36 -4.58 6.44 -2.53
N THR A 37 -4.92 7.31 -1.59
CA THR A 37 -6.04 7.17 -0.66
C THR A 37 -7.34 6.98 -1.41
N PHE A 38 -8.12 5.98 -1.01
CA PHE A 38 -9.40 5.65 -1.64
C PHE A 38 -10.35 6.84 -1.68
N ARG A 39 -10.78 7.16 -2.90
CA ARG A 39 -11.89 8.06 -3.20
C ARG A 39 -12.69 7.41 -4.32
N GLU A 40 -13.98 7.24 -4.12
CA GLU A 40 -14.85 6.52 -5.06
C GLU A 40 -14.76 7.07 -6.50
N LYS A 41 -14.69 8.40 -6.65
CA LYS A 41 -14.62 9.09 -7.95
C LYS A 41 -13.37 8.77 -8.77
N THR A 42 -12.26 8.45 -8.12
CA THR A 42 -10.96 8.27 -8.78
C THR A 42 -10.47 6.82 -8.71
N PHE A 43 -11.11 5.99 -7.90
CA PHE A 43 -10.82 4.57 -7.80
C PHE A 43 -11.05 3.86 -9.15
N THR A 44 -10.15 2.93 -9.50
CA THR A 44 -10.31 2.13 -10.72
C THR A 44 -9.82 0.70 -10.53
N LEU A 45 -10.48 -0.24 -11.21
CA LEU A 45 -10.04 -1.63 -11.36
C LEU A 45 -9.43 -1.89 -12.74
N ASP A 46 -9.47 -0.89 -13.63
CA ASP A 46 -8.92 -0.97 -14.98
C ASP A 46 -7.61 -0.17 -15.05
N TYR A 47 -6.51 -0.86 -14.80
CA TYR A 47 -5.17 -0.29 -14.78
C TYR A 47 -4.14 -1.36 -15.13
N LYS A 48 -3.03 -0.95 -15.75
CA LYS A 48 -1.83 -1.78 -15.96
C LYS A 48 -0.89 -1.63 -14.76
N LYS A 49 0.34 -2.13 -14.86
CA LYS A 49 1.39 -1.87 -13.86
C LYS A 49 1.64 -0.35 -13.78
N PRO A 50 1.41 0.32 -12.63
CA PRO A 50 1.75 1.72 -12.47
C PRO A 50 3.25 1.97 -12.61
N ALA A 51 3.63 3.17 -13.03
CA ALA A 51 5.04 3.57 -13.12
C ALA A 51 5.71 3.62 -11.74
N LEU A 52 4.97 4.03 -10.71
CA LEU A 52 5.43 4.08 -9.32
C LEU A 52 4.88 2.91 -8.52
N SER A 53 5.77 2.21 -7.81
CA SER A 53 5.36 1.11 -6.94
C SER A 53 4.53 1.63 -5.75
N PRO A 54 3.47 0.92 -5.32
CA PRO A 54 2.70 1.25 -4.12
C PRO A 54 3.54 1.40 -2.86
N LYS A 55 4.75 0.80 -2.84
CA LYS A 55 5.72 0.94 -1.75
C LYS A 55 6.03 2.40 -1.42
N SER A 56 6.14 3.30 -2.42
CA SER A 56 6.48 4.71 -2.19
C SER A 56 5.36 5.49 -1.50
N MET A 57 4.12 5.06 -1.68
CA MET A 57 2.96 5.66 -1.01
C MET A 57 2.72 5.04 0.37
N PHE A 58 3.03 3.76 0.53
CA PHE A 58 2.82 3.05 1.79
C PHE A 58 3.88 3.42 2.84
N PHE A 59 5.14 3.58 2.45
CA PHE A 59 6.20 4.04 3.34
C PHE A 59 6.53 5.50 3.05
N PRO A 60 6.33 6.41 4.01
CA PRO A 60 6.54 7.83 3.77
C PRO A 60 8.02 8.13 3.52
N HIS A 61 8.30 9.12 2.67
CA HIS A 61 9.67 9.59 2.40
C HIS A 61 10.33 10.24 3.63
N SER A 62 9.52 10.81 4.53
CA SER A 62 9.96 11.38 5.80
C SER A 62 8.96 11.06 6.90
N GLU A 63 9.46 10.82 8.11
CA GLU A 63 8.62 10.62 9.28
C GLU A 63 9.27 11.19 10.54
N ILE A 64 8.44 11.49 11.54
CA ILE A 64 8.92 11.96 12.84
C ILE A 64 9.41 10.75 13.62
N THR A 65 10.70 10.72 13.96
CA THR A 65 11.32 9.63 14.73
C THR A 65 11.41 9.94 16.22
N PHE A 66 11.52 11.22 16.58
CA PHE A 66 11.49 11.70 17.96
C PHE A 66 10.92 13.11 18.07
N LYS A 67 10.48 13.49 19.27
CA LYS A 67 10.12 14.85 19.68
C LYS A 67 10.97 15.29 20.85
N VAL A 68 11.20 16.60 20.95
CA VAL A 68 11.91 17.22 22.07
C VAL A 68 10.95 18.13 22.81
N GLU A 69 10.69 17.81 24.08
CA GLU A 69 9.82 18.60 24.97
C GLU A 69 10.50 18.70 26.34
N ASN A 70 10.62 19.91 26.89
CA ASN A 70 11.28 20.15 28.19
C ASN A 70 12.69 19.53 28.31
N ASN A 71 13.53 19.69 27.27
CA ASN A 71 14.86 19.07 27.15
C ASN A 71 14.89 17.53 27.26
N LYS A 72 13.75 16.86 27.04
CA LYS A 72 13.66 15.40 27.00
C LYS A 72 13.34 14.93 25.59
N TYR A 73 14.07 13.93 25.13
CA TYR A 73 13.81 13.23 23.88
C TYR A 73 12.76 12.15 24.11
N ARG A 74 11.75 12.10 23.24
CA ARG A 74 10.73 11.05 23.22
C ARG A 74 10.66 10.44 21.83
N GLU A 75 10.91 9.14 21.73
CA GLU A 75 10.73 8.39 20.48
C GLU A 75 9.26 8.43 20.04
N VAL A 76 9.04 8.56 18.72
CA VAL A 76 7.72 8.58 18.10
C VAL A 76 7.64 7.46 17.06
N VAL A 77 7.09 6.32 17.45
CA VAL A 77 6.77 5.23 16.50
C VAL A 77 5.32 5.37 16.07
N SER A 78 5.10 5.86 14.86
CA SER A 78 3.76 6.06 14.30
C SER A 78 3.38 4.96 13.32
N SER A 79 2.14 4.49 13.43
CA SER A 79 1.55 3.53 12.49
C SER A 79 0.04 3.70 12.44
N LYS A 80 -0.55 3.27 11.33
CA LYS A 80 -1.99 3.31 11.09
C LYS A 80 -2.43 1.96 10.52
N LYS A 81 -3.68 1.59 10.77
CA LYS A 81 -4.29 0.45 10.09
C LYS A 81 -4.40 0.77 8.60
N THR A 82 -3.60 0.14 7.76
CA THR A 82 -3.54 0.44 6.33
C THR A 82 -4.00 -0.77 5.52
N LEU A 83 -4.81 -0.55 4.48
CA LEU A 83 -5.17 -1.57 3.52
C LEU A 83 -4.60 -1.19 2.15
N LEU A 84 -3.64 -1.97 1.64
CA LEU A 84 -3.17 -1.84 0.27
C LEU A 84 -4.00 -2.74 -0.63
N PHE A 85 -4.96 -2.16 -1.34
CA PHE A 85 -5.85 -2.89 -2.24
C PHE A 85 -5.32 -2.86 -3.68
N GLY A 86 -5.32 -4.00 -4.36
CA GLY A 86 -4.99 -4.07 -5.78
C GLY A 86 -3.50 -4.05 -6.10
N ILE A 87 -2.61 -4.25 -5.13
CA ILE A 87 -1.17 -4.32 -5.43
C ILE A 87 -0.88 -5.50 -6.34
N ARG A 88 0.08 -5.37 -7.27
CA ARG A 88 0.50 -6.51 -8.09
C ARG A 88 1.40 -7.44 -7.28
N ALA A 89 1.47 -8.71 -7.69
CA ALA A 89 2.34 -9.69 -7.01
C ALA A 89 3.81 -9.25 -6.98
N CYS A 90 4.30 -8.61 -8.05
CA CYS A 90 5.65 -8.05 -8.10
C CYS A 90 5.86 -6.89 -7.11
N ASP A 91 4.86 -6.02 -6.91
CA ASP A 91 4.92 -4.97 -5.88
C ASP A 91 4.93 -5.57 -4.47
N MET A 92 4.11 -6.60 -4.24
CA MET A 92 4.10 -7.32 -2.96
C MET A 92 5.46 -7.97 -2.68
N MET A 93 6.09 -8.59 -3.69
CA MET A 93 7.46 -9.10 -3.56
C MET A 93 8.46 -7.99 -3.24
N GLY A 94 8.33 -6.81 -3.84
CA GLY A 94 9.14 -5.64 -3.49
C GLY A 94 8.98 -5.22 -2.02
N ILE A 95 7.77 -5.28 -1.48
CA ILE A 95 7.50 -5.02 -0.05
C ILE A 95 8.13 -6.13 0.82
N LEU A 96 8.01 -7.40 0.44
CA LEU A 96 8.60 -8.52 1.19
C LEU A 96 10.13 -8.47 1.19
N GLN A 97 10.76 -8.14 0.07
CA GLN A 97 12.21 -7.93 -0.01
C GLN A 97 12.65 -6.77 0.89
N ALA A 98 11.87 -5.67 0.90
CA ALA A 98 12.11 -4.59 1.84
C ALA A 98 11.98 -5.06 3.30
N THR A 99 10.97 -5.88 3.61
CA THR A 99 10.80 -6.44 4.96
C THR A 99 12.01 -7.27 5.37
N SER A 100 12.52 -8.11 4.46
CA SER A 100 13.73 -8.91 4.69
C SER A 100 14.92 -8.02 5.07
N PHE A 101 15.19 -6.98 4.28
CA PHE A 101 16.29 -6.05 4.55
C PHE A 101 16.11 -5.28 5.88
N MET A 102 14.93 -4.71 6.11
CA MET A 102 14.64 -3.88 7.30
C MET A 102 14.56 -4.68 8.60
N SER A 103 14.62 -6.02 8.53
CA SER A 103 14.61 -6.90 9.70
C SER A 103 15.84 -7.79 9.84
N ARG A 104 16.81 -7.69 8.91
CA ARG A 104 17.95 -8.62 8.83
C ARG A 104 18.92 -8.51 10.01
N ASP A 105 19.42 -7.31 10.26
CA ASP A 105 20.53 -7.10 11.22
C ASP A 105 20.00 -6.49 12.53
N GLN A 106 19.31 -5.35 12.41
CA GLN A 106 18.56 -4.74 13.49
C GLN A 106 17.16 -4.42 12.97
N LYS A 107 16.15 -4.85 13.73
CA LYS A 107 14.75 -4.62 13.37
C LYS A 107 14.44 -3.13 13.41
N ASP A 108 14.14 -2.55 12.26
CA ASP A 108 13.65 -1.18 12.17
C ASP A 108 12.23 -1.08 12.76
N VAL A 109 12.11 -0.33 13.85
CA VAL A 109 10.84 -0.18 14.60
C VAL A 109 9.79 0.62 13.83
N TYR A 110 10.20 1.60 13.02
CA TYR A 110 9.31 2.48 12.26
C TYR A 110 8.70 1.77 11.05
N TYR A 111 9.52 0.99 10.34
CA TYR A 111 9.09 0.11 9.27
C TYR A 111 8.19 -0.99 9.81
N SER A 112 8.62 -1.67 10.88
CA SER A 112 7.89 -2.79 11.47
C SER A 112 6.50 -2.37 11.96
N ALA A 113 6.39 -1.20 12.61
CA ALA A 113 5.10 -0.69 13.08
C ALA A 113 4.10 -0.53 11.93
N LYS A 114 4.50 0.07 10.81
CA LYS A 114 3.63 0.23 9.62
C LYS A 114 3.32 -1.12 8.98
N ARG A 115 4.32 -1.97 8.80
CA ARG A 115 4.18 -3.29 8.16
C ARG A 115 3.25 -4.23 8.93
N ASN A 116 3.29 -4.18 10.27
CA ASN A 116 2.46 -5.00 11.15
C ASN A 116 1.00 -4.55 11.18
N MET A 117 0.75 -3.26 10.93
CA MET A 117 -0.61 -2.71 10.85
C MET A 117 -1.21 -2.75 9.45
N ALA A 118 -0.50 -3.29 8.46
CA ALA A 118 -0.93 -3.33 7.08
C ALA A 118 -1.56 -4.67 6.67
N MET A 119 -2.70 -4.57 6.00
CA MET A 119 -3.32 -5.64 5.24
C MET A 119 -3.10 -5.41 3.75
N THR A 120 -2.86 -6.47 2.99
CA THR A 120 -2.63 -6.38 1.53
C THR A 120 -3.63 -7.26 0.79
N ILE A 121 -4.22 -6.74 -0.28
CA ILE A 121 -5.05 -7.49 -1.22
C ILE A 121 -4.34 -7.44 -2.56
N VAL A 122 -3.76 -8.57 -2.95
CA VAL A 122 -3.00 -8.71 -4.19
C VAL A 122 -3.96 -8.99 -5.34
N MET A 123 -3.81 -8.25 -6.45
CA MET A 123 -4.53 -8.50 -7.69
C MET A 123 -3.67 -9.32 -8.64
N ALA A 124 -4.18 -10.49 -9.04
CA ALA A 124 -3.55 -11.31 -10.07
C ALA A 124 -3.46 -10.54 -11.40
N CYS A 125 -2.35 -10.69 -12.11
CA CYS A 125 -2.21 -10.19 -13.47
C CYS A 125 -2.81 -11.24 -14.42
N PRO A 126 -3.64 -10.84 -15.41
CA PRO A 126 -4.13 -11.76 -16.44
C PRO A 126 -3.05 -12.16 -17.47
N GLY A 127 -1.85 -11.60 -17.35
CA GLY A 127 -0.72 -11.76 -18.26
C GLY A 127 0.29 -10.61 -18.10
N PRO A 128 1.34 -10.54 -18.94
CA PRO A 128 2.31 -9.45 -18.92
C PRO A 128 1.64 -8.10 -19.18
N GLN A 129 1.90 -7.12 -18.32
CA GLN A 129 1.32 -5.77 -18.46
C GLN A 129 2.22 -4.81 -19.24
N ASN A 130 3.50 -5.15 -19.37
CA ASN A 130 4.51 -4.52 -20.22
C ASN A 130 5.60 -5.56 -20.58
N GLU A 131 6.56 -5.15 -21.41
CA GLU A 131 7.68 -5.96 -21.92
C GLU A 131 8.65 -6.46 -20.85
N THR A 132 8.62 -5.87 -19.65
CA THR A 132 9.46 -6.26 -18.50
C THR A 132 8.76 -7.20 -17.51
N CYS A 133 7.50 -7.58 -17.78
CA CYS A 133 6.71 -8.45 -16.92
C CYS A 133 6.93 -9.94 -17.24
N PHE A 134 6.97 -10.76 -16.19
CA PHE A 134 7.13 -12.22 -16.27
C PHE A 134 5.87 -13.00 -15.84
N CYS A 135 4.72 -12.33 -15.72
CA CYS A 135 3.46 -13.00 -15.36
C CYS A 135 2.96 -13.84 -16.54
N THR A 136 2.64 -15.10 -16.30
CA THR A 136 2.05 -16.04 -17.27
C THR A 136 0.54 -16.15 -17.10
#